data_AF-A0A1R3RV22-F1
#
_entry.id   AF-A0A1R3RV22-F1
#
_cell.length_a   1.000
_cell.length_b   1.000
_cell.length_c   1.000
_cell.angle_alpha   90.00
_cell.angle_beta   90.00
_cell.angle_gamma   90.00
#
_symmetry.space_group_name_H-M   'P 1'
#
loop_
_entity.id
_entity.type
_entity.pdbx_description
1 polymer ?
#
loop_
_entity_poly.entity_id
_entity_poly.type
_entity_poly.pdbx_seq_one_letter_code
_entity_poly.pdbx_strand_id
1 'polypeptide(L)'
;MACVEQPVSESPRGLPLATRLPNGLGQNGGRVDSTQLDWLRPSSPTLPLEELRQRLRDDGYIFVKGLIPREDVLDARENYFKAYANTSLLAPGTSPREGIFNAASDPDLHKGIGGQGLPADPAEATILIDAHSDPQYRAFVEHPALTQFIRDLMGWKEHVILDRTMLRHNVPHGVGTGMHYDKLFLRGGEGFFLTAWVPIGDISINGGGLCYLANSLPFGEAIETDFTARAAHMRGGGCCLPSSV
;
A
#
# COMPACT_ATOMS: atom_id res chain seq x y z
N MET A 1 -12.14 -22.75 -8.64
CA MET A 1 -11.32 -23.75 -7.92
C MET A 1 -10.26 -23.01 -7.13
N ALA A 2 -10.45 -22.89 -5.82
CA ALA A 2 -9.39 -22.47 -4.90
C ALA A 2 -8.87 -23.76 -4.24
N CYS A 3 -7.60 -24.09 -4.46
CA CYS A 3 -6.95 -25.21 -3.77
C CYS A 3 -6.26 -24.63 -2.54
N VAL A 4 -6.77 -25.02 -1.37
CA VAL A 4 -6.12 -24.78 -0.07
C VAL A 4 -5.24 -25.99 0.18
N GLU A 5 -3.93 -25.88 0.00
CA GLU A 5 -3.00 -26.86 0.55
C GLU A 5 -2.64 -26.44 1.97
N GLN A 6 -2.98 -27.30 2.93
CA GLN A 6 -2.49 -27.20 4.31
C GLN A 6 -0.99 -27.49 4.35
N PRO A 7 -0.18 -26.79 5.17
CA PRO A 7 1.21 -27.16 5.33
C PRO A 7 1.33 -28.35 6.28
N VAL A 8 1.87 -29.45 5.76
CA VAL A 8 2.34 -30.60 6.54
C VAL A 8 3.64 -30.25 7.25
N SER A 9 3.81 -30.83 8.44
CA SER A 9 4.82 -30.56 9.47
C SER A 9 6.29 -30.70 9.05
N GLU A 10 7.08 -29.76 9.59
CA GLU A 10 8.50 -29.74 9.98
C GLU A 10 9.57 -30.52 9.20
N SER A 11 10.57 -29.77 8.71
CA SER A 11 11.96 -30.19 8.53
C SER A 11 12.89 -29.09 9.09
N PRO A 12 13.98 -29.42 9.82
CA PRO A 12 14.84 -28.45 10.44
C PRO A 12 15.94 -27.95 9.49
N ARG A 13 16.04 -26.61 9.39
CA ARG A 13 17.03 -25.77 8.67
C ARG A 13 16.78 -25.51 7.18
N GLY A 14 16.56 -24.23 6.88
CA GLY A 14 17.00 -23.58 5.63
C GLY A 14 15.90 -23.34 4.60
N LEU A 15 15.37 -22.11 4.61
CA LEU A 15 14.54 -21.43 3.59
C LEU A 15 13.24 -22.17 3.15
N PRO A 16 12.07 -21.51 3.12
CA PRO A 16 10.86 -22.14 2.61
C PRO A 16 11.05 -22.56 1.15
N LEU A 17 10.46 -23.71 0.77
CA LEU A 17 10.33 -24.19 -0.61
C LEU A 17 10.18 -23.00 -1.56
N ALA A 18 11.06 -22.90 -2.55
CA ALA A 18 11.06 -21.80 -3.51
C ALA A 18 9.66 -21.62 -4.12
N THR A 19 8.90 -20.66 -3.58
CA THR A 19 7.64 -20.21 -4.15
C THR A 19 8.00 -19.68 -5.53
N ARG A 20 7.73 -20.45 -6.58
CA ARG A 20 7.97 -19.96 -7.94
C ARG A 20 7.17 -18.69 -8.12
N LEU A 21 7.83 -17.64 -8.61
CA LEU A 21 7.12 -16.43 -9.02
C LEU A 21 6.08 -16.84 -10.06
N PRO A 22 4.83 -16.34 -9.97
CA PRO A 22 3.82 -16.61 -10.99
C PRO A 22 4.32 -16.19 -12.38
N ASN A 23 3.77 -16.77 -13.45
CA ASN A 23 4.17 -16.50 -14.84
C ASN A 23 3.93 -15.02 -15.22
N GLY A 24 4.83 -14.15 -14.79
CA GLY A 24 4.77 -12.68 -14.89
C GLY A 24 3.77 -12.03 -13.92
N LEU A 25 4.16 -10.87 -13.40
CA LEU A 25 3.24 -9.96 -12.69
C LEU A 25 2.65 -8.98 -13.71
N GLY A 26 1.32 -8.90 -13.77
CA GLY A 26 0.61 -8.01 -14.67
C GLY A 26 0.04 -6.81 -13.93
N GLN A 27 0.19 -5.61 -14.51
CA GLN A 27 -0.50 -4.40 -14.08
C GLN A 27 -0.70 -3.47 -15.29
N ASN A 28 -1.83 -2.75 -15.34
CA ASN A 28 -2.21 -1.73 -16.33
C ASN A 28 -1.28 -1.59 -17.55
N GLY A 29 -1.61 -2.29 -18.63
CA GLY A 29 -0.94 -2.11 -19.92
C GLY A 29 0.34 -2.94 -20.12
N GLY A 30 0.71 -3.83 -19.20
CA GLY A 30 1.83 -4.73 -19.42
C GLY A 30 1.97 -5.89 -18.43
N ARG A 31 2.91 -6.78 -18.72
CA ARG A 31 3.40 -7.81 -17.80
C ARG A 31 4.90 -7.63 -17.64
N VAL A 32 5.39 -7.70 -16.41
CA VAL A 32 6.81 -7.79 -16.12
C VAL A 32 7.22 -9.26 -16.24
N ASP A 33 8.28 -9.52 -16.99
CA ASP A 33 8.83 -10.87 -17.12
C ASP A 33 9.30 -11.37 -15.76
N SER A 34 9.04 -12.64 -15.45
CA SER A 34 9.51 -13.28 -14.24
C SER A 34 11.03 -13.18 -14.03
N THR A 35 11.84 -13.08 -15.09
CA THR A 35 13.30 -12.90 -14.98
C THR A 35 13.71 -11.52 -14.49
N GLN A 36 12.78 -10.55 -14.49
CA GLN A 36 12.98 -9.18 -14.01
C GLN A 36 12.38 -8.96 -12.61
N LEU A 37 11.89 -10.03 -11.98
CA LEU A 37 11.26 -9.98 -10.67
C LEU A 37 12.16 -10.61 -9.61
N ASP A 38 12.17 -10.00 -8.43
CA ASP A 38 12.83 -10.53 -7.24
C ASP A 38 11.95 -10.27 -6.01
N TRP A 39 12.28 -10.92 -4.90
CA TRP A 39 11.56 -10.81 -3.65
C TRP A 39 12.00 -9.58 -2.86
N LEU A 40 11.04 -8.89 -2.23
CA LEU A 40 11.37 -7.88 -1.23
C LEU A 40 12.10 -8.53 -0.06
N ARG A 41 13.15 -7.88 0.43
CA ARG A 41 13.96 -8.38 1.54
C ARG A 41 13.20 -8.25 2.86
N PRO A 42 12.76 -9.37 3.50
CA PRO A 42 12.04 -9.28 4.76
C PRO A 42 12.98 -8.83 5.90
N SER A 43 12.42 -8.08 6.83
CA SER A 43 13.08 -7.55 8.01
C SER A 43 12.27 -7.89 9.25
N SER A 44 12.95 -8.37 10.30
CA SER A 44 12.34 -8.49 11.63
C SER A 44 12.28 -7.10 12.27
N PRO A 45 11.20 -6.75 13.01
CA PRO A 45 11.13 -5.50 13.77
C PRO A 45 12.17 -5.45 14.89
N THR A 46 12.75 -6.59 15.27
CA THR A 46 13.77 -6.70 16.33
C THR A 46 15.21 -6.54 15.83
N LEU A 47 15.43 -6.32 14.54
CA LEU A 47 16.78 -6.02 14.03
C LEU A 47 17.30 -4.71 14.65
N PRO A 48 18.63 -4.54 14.78
CA PRO A 48 19.20 -3.27 15.23
C PRO A 48 18.70 -2.11 14.37
N LEU A 49 18.28 -1.01 15.02
CA LEU A 49 17.74 0.16 14.31
C LEU A 49 18.68 0.69 13.23
N GLU A 50 20.00 0.67 13.48
CA GLU A 50 20.96 1.14 12.48
C GLU A 50 21.01 0.24 11.24
N GLU A 51 20.82 -1.07 11.40
CA GLU A 51 20.71 -1.98 10.26
C GLU A 51 19.43 -1.69 9.46
N LEU A 52 18.30 -1.45 10.13
CA LEU A 52 17.04 -1.10 9.48
C LEU A 52 17.15 0.23 8.71
N ARG A 53 17.81 1.23 9.30
CA ARG A 53 18.09 2.51 8.64
C ARG A 53 19.01 2.35 7.44
N GLN A 54 20.03 1.50 7.56
CA GLN A 54 20.92 1.21 6.43
C GLN A 54 20.15 0.56 5.27
N ARG A 55 19.31 -0.44 5.54
CA ARG A 55 18.43 -1.05 4.53
C ARG A 55 17.51 -0.02 3.87
N LEU A 56 16.89 0.86 4.66
CA LEU A 56 16.04 1.93 4.12
C LEU A 56 16.81 2.86 3.17
N ARG A 57 18.05 3.23 3.52
CA ARG A 57 18.91 4.07 2.68
C ARG A 57 19.34 3.38 1.39
N ASP A 58 19.65 2.09 1.45
CA ASP A 58 20.16 1.34 0.32
C ASP A 58 19.03 0.95 -0.65
N ASP A 59 17.92 0.45 -0.11
CA ASP A 59 16.84 -0.15 -0.89
C ASP A 59 15.72 0.86 -1.21
N GLY A 60 15.61 1.96 -0.45
CA GLY A 60 14.50 2.93 -0.53
C GLY A 60 13.20 2.45 0.09
N TYR A 61 13.20 1.26 0.70
CA TYR A 61 12.07 0.69 1.42
C TYR A 61 12.56 -0.20 2.58
N ILE A 62 11.64 -0.57 3.46
CA ILE A 62 11.84 -1.69 4.41
C ILE A 62 10.58 -2.56 4.44
N PHE A 63 10.75 -3.88 4.34
CA PHE A 63 9.63 -4.82 4.44
C PHE A 63 9.63 -5.52 5.80
N VAL A 64 8.86 -4.98 6.75
CA VAL A 64 8.83 -5.47 8.13
C VAL A 64 7.76 -6.53 8.32
N LYS A 65 8.12 -7.68 8.91
CA LYS A 65 7.20 -8.80 9.18
C LYS A 65 6.82 -8.84 10.67
N GLY A 66 5.53 -8.97 10.96
CA GLY A 66 5.05 -9.19 12.34
C GLY A 66 5.15 -7.98 13.25
N LEU A 67 5.05 -6.76 12.70
CA LEU A 67 5.12 -5.53 13.48
C LEU A 67 3.82 -5.26 14.28
N ILE A 68 2.66 -5.40 13.63
CA ILE A 68 1.35 -5.25 14.25
C ILE A 68 0.84 -6.65 14.61
N PRO A 69 0.27 -6.87 15.82
CA PRO A 69 -0.34 -8.14 16.18
C PRO A 69 -1.37 -8.59 15.15
N ARG A 70 -1.38 -9.89 14.83
CA ARG A 70 -2.25 -10.43 13.78
C ARG A 70 -3.73 -10.20 14.08
N GLU A 71 -4.14 -10.34 15.34
CA GLU A 71 -5.55 -10.15 15.71
C GLU A 71 -6.00 -8.70 15.49
N ASP A 72 -5.19 -7.69 15.82
CA ASP A 72 -5.51 -6.29 15.58
C ASP A 72 -5.71 -6.00 14.07
N VAL A 73 -4.91 -6.66 13.22
CA VAL A 73 -5.07 -6.58 11.75
C VAL A 73 -6.39 -7.23 11.30
N LEU A 74 -6.71 -8.40 11.83
CA LEU A 74 -7.93 -9.13 11.47
C LEU A 74 -9.20 -8.47 12.04
N ASP A 75 -9.10 -7.80 13.18
CA ASP A 75 -10.19 -7.01 13.77
C ASP A 75 -10.48 -5.77 12.92
N ALA A 76 -9.44 -5.07 12.46
CA ALA A 76 -9.59 -3.98 11.49
C ALA A 76 -10.22 -4.48 10.17
N ARG A 77 -9.80 -5.66 9.69
CA ARG A 77 -10.39 -6.30 8.50
C ARG A 77 -11.87 -6.57 8.68
N GLU A 78 -12.22 -7.19 9.80
CA GLU A 78 -13.59 -7.57 10.11
C GLU A 78 -14.48 -6.34 10.27
N ASN A 79 -14.01 -5.30 10.95
CA ASN A 79 -14.72 -4.03 11.08
C ASN A 79 -15.03 -3.42 9.70
N TYR A 80 -14.03 -3.36 8.82
CA TYR A 80 -14.22 -2.84 7.46
C TYR A 80 -15.24 -3.65 6.66
N PHE A 81 -15.09 -4.98 6.62
CA PHE A 81 -15.95 -5.84 5.80
C PHE A 81 -17.34 -6.06 6.40
N LYS A 82 -17.55 -5.85 7.71
CA LYS A 82 -18.88 -5.88 8.33
C LYS A 82 -19.83 -4.87 7.68
N ALA A 83 -19.31 -3.70 7.29
CA ALA A 83 -20.11 -2.69 6.61
C ALA A 83 -20.62 -3.16 5.24
N TYR A 84 -19.90 -4.09 4.58
CA TYR A 84 -20.27 -4.66 3.28
C TYR A 84 -21.17 -5.91 3.38
N ALA A 85 -21.63 -6.31 4.57
CA ALA A 85 -22.34 -7.59 4.76
C ALA A 85 -23.63 -7.73 3.93
N ASN A 86 -24.25 -6.61 3.53
CA ASN A 86 -25.48 -6.59 2.74
C ASN A 86 -25.24 -6.19 1.26
N THR A 87 -24.00 -6.19 0.80
CA THR A 87 -23.65 -5.84 -0.58
C THR A 87 -23.22 -7.07 -1.36
N SER A 88 -22.93 -6.91 -2.65
CA SER A 88 -22.51 -8.01 -3.51
C SER A 88 -21.02 -8.36 -3.40
N LEU A 89 -20.24 -7.60 -2.62
CA LEU A 89 -18.78 -7.70 -2.54
C LEU A 89 -18.30 -9.01 -1.90
N LEU A 90 -18.94 -9.44 -0.81
CA LEU A 90 -18.50 -10.58 0.00
C LEU A 90 -19.24 -11.86 -0.37
N ALA A 91 -18.51 -12.98 -0.37
CA ALA A 91 -19.09 -14.28 -0.67
C ALA A 91 -20.17 -14.65 0.37
N PRO A 92 -21.39 -15.03 -0.06
CA PRO A 92 -22.46 -15.40 0.86
C PRO A 92 -22.05 -16.53 1.80
N GLY A 93 -22.40 -16.39 3.09
CA GLY A 93 -22.12 -17.41 4.11
C GLY A 93 -20.68 -17.44 4.63
N THR A 94 -19.82 -16.50 4.20
CA THR A 94 -18.46 -16.34 4.76
C THR A 94 -18.44 -15.26 5.83
N SER A 95 -17.45 -15.32 6.73
CA SER A 95 -17.27 -14.29 7.75
C SER A 95 -16.65 -13.02 7.14
N PRO A 96 -17.10 -11.81 7.53
CA PRO A 96 -16.42 -10.57 7.17
C PRO A 96 -14.93 -10.55 7.55
N ARG A 97 -14.55 -11.27 8.62
CA ARG A 97 -13.15 -11.44 9.03
C ARG A 97 -12.30 -12.15 7.97
N GLU A 98 -12.90 -13.07 7.21
CA GLU A 98 -12.24 -13.78 6.12
C GLU A 98 -12.14 -12.92 4.85
N GLY A 99 -13.02 -11.91 4.70
CA GLY A 99 -13.06 -10.95 3.60
C GLY A 99 -12.95 -11.61 2.21
N ILE A 100 -13.70 -12.69 2.00
CA ILE A 100 -13.66 -13.47 0.76
C ILE A 100 -14.55 -12.78 -0.27
N PHE A 101 -13.98 -12.48 -1.44
CA PHE A 101 -14.72 -11.88 -2.55
C PHE A 101 -15.80 -12.83 -3.09
N ASN A 102 -16.98 -12.29 -3.41
CA ASN A 102 -18.05 -13.02 -4.07
C ASN A 102 -17.69 -13.31 -5.54
N ALA A 103 -17.26 -14.54 -5.83
CA ALA A 103 -16.87 -14.94 -7.19
C ALA A 103 -18.02 -14.87 -8.23
N ALA A 104 -19.27 -14.72 -7.81
CA ALA A 104 -20.40 -14.48 -8.70
C ALA A 104 -20.66 -13.00 -8.99
N SER A 105 -20.01 -12.07 -8.26
CA SER A 105 -20.09 -10.63 -8.53
C SER A 105 -19.09 -10.23 -9.61
N ASP A 106 -19.49 -9.27 -10.46
CA ASP A 106 -18.61 -8.68 -11.44
C ASP A 106 -17.61 -7.72 -10.74
N PRO A 107 -16.29 -7.98 -10.81
CA PRO A 107 -15.28 -7.12 -10.19
C PRO A 107 -15.40 -5.64 -10.54
N ASP A 108 -15.86 -5.31 -11.75
CA ASP A 108 -15.98 -3.92 -12.21
C ASP A 108 -17.07 -3.12 -11.48
N LEU A 109 -17.99 -3.78 -10.76
CA LEU A 109 -19.00 -3.13 -9.93
C LEU A 109 -18.40 -2.47 -8.69
N HIS A 110 -17.37 -3.08 -8.12
CA HIS A 110 -16.77 -2.65 -6.86
C HIS A 110 -15.67 -1.60 -7.04
N LYS A 111 -15.17 -1.47 -8.28
CA LYS A 111 -14.03 -0.64 -8.68
C LYS A 111 -12.73 -1.02 -7.95
N GLY A 112 -11.74 -1.46 -8.71
CA GLY A 112 -10.38 -1.63 -8.20
C GLY A 112 -9.68 -0.29 -7.92
N ILE A 113 -8.53 -0.35 -7.27
CA ILE A 113 -7.71 0.81 -6.91
C ILE A 113 -7.38 1.75 -8.10
N GLY A 114 -7.16 1.20 -9.28
CA GLY A 114 -6.91 1.94 -10.51
C GLY A 114 -8.16 2.19 -11.36
N GLY A 115 -9.33 1.77 -10.88
CA GLY A 115 -10.61 1.99 -11.54
C GLY A 115 -10.99 3.47 -11.56
N GLN A 116 -11.71 3.87 -12.61
CA GLN A 116 -12.26 5.23 -12.70
C GLN A 116 -13.64 5.26 -12.03
N GLY A 117 -13.85 6.20 -11.11
CA GLY A 117 -15.14 6.45 -10.44
C GLY A 117 -15.36 5.68 -9.14
N LEU A 118 -16.58 5.75 -8.64
CA LEU A 118 -17.05 5.09 -7.42
C LEU A 118 -17.68 3.72 -7.74
N PRO A 119 -17.85 2.85 -6.73
CA PRO A 119 -18.67 1.64 -6.86
C PRO A 119 -20.02 1.90 -7.52
N ALA A 120 -20.51 0.93 -8.28
CA ALA A 120 -21.79 1.02 -8.98
C ALA A 120 -22.97 1.07 -8.00
N ASP A 121 -22.86 0.36 -6.87
CA ASP A 121 -23.80 0.43 -5.76
C ASP A 121 -23.54 1.67 -4.90
N PRO A 122 -24.50 2.62 -4.78
CA PRO A 122 -24.35 3.79 -3.92
C PRO A 122 -24.08 3.45 -2.46
N ALA A 123 -24.59 2.31 -1.95
CA ALA A 123 -24.32 1.89 -0.58
C ALA A 123 -22.83 1.54 -0.40
N GLU A 124 -22.24 0.80 -1.35
CA GLU A 124 -20.80 0.50 -1.34
C GLU A 124 -19.94 1.76 -1.46
N ALA A 125 -20.37 2.74 -2.27
CA ALA A 125 -19.68 4.03 -2.38
C ALA A 125 -19.71 4.80 -1.06
N THR A 126 -20.85 4.86 -0.37
CA THR A 126 -20.97 5.46 0.96
C THR A 126 -20.08 4.75 1.97
N ILE A 127 -20.12 3.41 2.03
CA ILE A 127 -19.26 2.62 2.92
C ILE A 127 -17.78 2.93 2.68
N LEU A 128 -17.35 2.97 1.42
CA LEU A 128 -15.96 3.24 1.05
C LEU A 128 -15.50 4.63 1.53
N ILE A 129 -16.36 5.65 1.39
CA ILE A 129 -16.07 7.02 1.84
C ILE A 129 -16.02 7.08 3.36
N ASP A 130 -17.06 6.57 4.04
CA ASP A 130 -17.23 6.69 5.49
C ASP A 130 -16.16 5.90 6.26
N ALA A 131 -15.68 4.78 5.70
CA ALA A 131 -14.65 3.96 6.33
C ALA A 131 -13.34 4.73 6.63
N HIS A 132 -13.04 5.82 5.91
CA HIS A 132 -11.86 6.64 6.17
C HIS A 132 -11.96 7.47 7.47
N SER A 133 -13.18 7.66 7.96
CA SER A 133 -13.50 8.36 9.21
C SER A 133 -13.93 7.41 10.33
N ASP A 134 -13.98 6.10 10.08
CA ASP A 134 -14.35 5.12 11.08
C ASP A 134 -13.34 5.12 12.25
N PRO A 135 -13.80 5.22 13.51
CA PRO A 135 -12.89 5.31 14.66
C PRO A 135 -11.97 4.10 14.83
N GLN A 136 -12.43 2.88 14.50
CA GLN A 136 -11.58 1.68 14.63
C GLN A 136 -10.50 1.65 13.53
N TYR A 137 -10.85 2.05 12.31
CA TYR A 137 -9.88 2.25 11.24
C TYR A 137 -8.85 3.33 11.61
N ARG A 138 -9.29 4.47 12.16
CA ARG A 138 -8.37 5.54 12.60
C ARG A 138 -7.43 5.05 13.70
N ALA A 139 -7.93 4.30 14.68
CA ALA A 139 -7.10 3.68 15.71
C ALA A 139 -6.08 2.70 15.13
N PHE A 140 -6.45 1.94 14.10
CA PHE A 140 -5.53 1.02 13.40
C PHE A 140 -4.46 1.77 12.60
N VAL A 141 -4.80 2.86 11.91
CA VAL A 141 -3.82 3.73 11.25
C VAL A 141 -2.81 4.31 12.26
N GLU A 142 -3.30 4.66 13.45
CA GLU A 142 -2.50 5.24 14.54
C GLU A 142 -1.90 4.17 15.47
N HIS A 143 -1.92 2.90 15.08
CA HIS A 143 -1.56 1.78 15.94
C HIS A 143 -0.18 2.00 16.62
N PRO A 144 -0.06 1.90 17.95
CA PRO A 144 1.15 2.27 18.67
C PRO A 144 2.41 1.54 18.20
N ALA A 145 2.30 0.24 17.87
CA ALA A 145 3.44 -0.53 17.35
C ALA A 145 3.96 0.03 16.00
N LEU A 146 3.07 0.52 15.15
CA LEU A 146 3.43 1.10 13.85
C LEU A 146 4.06 2.48 14.05
N THR A 147 3.37 3.37 14.76
CA THR A 147 3.82 4.76 14.90
C THR A 147 5.09 4.88 15.73
N GLN A 148 5.25 4.06 16.79
CA GLN A 148 6.49 4.02 17.57
C GLN A 148 7.66 3.50 16.73
N PHE A 149 7.46 2.40 16.00
CA PHE A 149 8.50 1.85 15.13
C PHE A 149 8.96 2.87 14.08
N ILE A 150 8.03 3.60 13.45
CA ILE A 150 8.37 4.64 12.48
C ILE A 150 9.16 5.77 13.14
N ARG A 151 8.74 6.25 14.32
CA ARG A 151 9.47 7.30 15.05
C ARG A 151 10.90 6.87 15.36
N ASP A 152 11.07 5.64 15.85
CA ASP A 152 12.39 5.09 16.18
C ASP A 152 13.27 4.91 14.96
N LEU A 153 12.71 4.33 13.88
CA LEU A 153 13.40 4.15 12.60
C LEU A 153 13.90 5.49 12.06
N MET A 154 13.03 6.49 12.01
CA MET A 154 13.32 7.79 11.40
C MET A 154 14.05 8.75 12.34
N GLY A 155 14.14 8.43 13.63
CA GLY A 155 14.66 9.36 14.65
C GLY A 155 13.75 10.57 14.86
N TRP A 156 12.46 10.43 14.57
CA TRP A 156 11.49 11.52 14.66
C TRP A 156 10.98 11.70 16.08
N LYS A 157 11.07 12.92 16.59
CA LYS A 157 10.47 13.31 17.88
C LYS A 157 8.94 13.33 17.79
N GLU A 158 8.43 13.78 16.65
CA GLU A 158 7.00 13.91 16.37
C GLU A 158 6.73 13.44 14.93
N HIS A 159 5.51 12.99 14.68
CA HIS A 159 5.04 12.61 13.35
C HIS A 159 3.60 13.11 13.20
N VAL A 160 3.21 13.41 11.96
CA VAL A 160 1.83 13.79 11.61
C VAL A 160 1.33 12.79 10.58
N ILE A 161 0.20 12.17 10.86
CA ILE A 161 -0.50 11.34 9.88
C ILE A 161 -1.39 12.26 9.06
N LEU A 162 -1.36 12.10 7.74
CA LEU A 162 -2.26 12.84 6.86
C LEU A 162 -3.71 12.50 7.16
N ASP A 163 -4.59 13.51 7.23
CA ASP A 163 -6.03 13.31 7.43
C ASP A 163 -6.58 12.32 6.40
N ARG A 164 -6.19 12.53 5.13
CA ARG A 164 -6.49 11.63 4.03
C ARG A 164 -5.52 10.46 4.02
N THR A 165 -5.97 9.35 4.57
CA THR A 165 -5.36 8.02 4.40
C THR A 165 -5.99 7.31 3.19
N MET A 166 -5.46 6.14 2.83
CA MET A 166 -5.89 5.40 1.63
C MET A 166 -6.28 3.98 2.00
N LEU A 167 -7.48 3.80 2.55
CA LEU A 167 -8.08 2.48 2.77
C LEU A 167 -8.64 1.94 1.46
N ARG A 168 -8.24 0.73 1.09
CA ARG A 168 -8.51 0.16 -0.22
C ARG A 168 -8.78 -1.34 -0.09
N HIS A 169 -9.77 -1.85 -0.83
CA HIS A 169 -9.86 -3.27 -1.15
C HIS A 169 -9.63 -3.47 -2.65
N ASN A 170 -8.87 -4.51 -2.99
CA ASN A 170 -8.73 -4.97 -4.36
C ASN A 170 -9.61 -6.19 -4.57
N VAL A 171 -10.33 -6.19 -5.69
CA VAL A 171 -11.08 -7.36 -6.16
C VAL A 171 -10.21 -8.18 -7.13
N PRO A 172 -10.44 -9.50 -7.24
CA PRO A 172 -9.77 -10.32 -8.24
C PRO A 172 -9.91 -9.73 -9.65
N HIS A 173 -8.82 -9.73 -10.41
CA HIS A 173 -8.75 -9.16 -11.76
C HIS A 173 -9.00 -7.64 -11.84
N GLY A 174 -9.05 -6.93 -10.70
CA GLY A 174 -9.17 -5.49 -10.66
C GLY A 174 -7.95 -4.74 -11.22
N VAL A 175 -8.17 -3.47 -11.54
CA VAL A 175 -7.16 -2.56 -12.08
C VAL A 175 -6.30 -1.98 -10.94
N GLY A 176 -4.98 -1.98 -11.09
CA GLY A 176 -4.03 -1.40 -10.12
C GLY A 176 -3.62 0.04 -10.46
N THR A 177 -2.86 0.71 -9.60
CA THR A 177 -2.27 2.02 -9.93
C THR A 177 -1.04 1.88 -10.83
N GLY A 178 -0.92 2.69 -11.88
CA GLY A 178 0.32 2.72 -12.69
C GLY A 178 1.56 3.08 -11.86
N MET A 179 2.76 2.81 -12.40
CA MET A 179 4.03 3.12 -11.73
C MET A 179 4.14 4.62 -11.41
N HIS A 180 4.45 4.93 -10.16
CA HIS A 180 4.64 6.30 -9.68
C HIS A 180 5.51 6.31 -8.41
N TYR A 181 5.80 7.51 -7.91
CA TYR A 181 6.34 7.75 -6.58
C TYR A 181 5.47 8.80 -5.88
N ASP A 182 5.20 8.62 -4.59
CA ASP A 182 4.16 9.39 -3.88
C ASP A 182 4.45 10.90 -3.80
N LYS A 183 5.73 11.28 -3.75
CA LYS A 183 6.14 12.70 -3.69
C LYS A 183 5.56 13.52 -4.85
N LEU A 184 5.30 12.91 -6.01
CA LEU A 184 4.61 13.53 -7.14
C LEU A 184 3.27 14.19 -6.74
N PHE A 185 2.53 13.57 -5.83
CA PHE A 185 1.20 14.00 -5.38
C PHE A 185 1.22 14.80 -4.08
N LEU A 186 2.32 14.72 -3.32
CA LEU A 186 2.49 15.36 -2.01
C LEU A 186 3.42 16.58 -2.04
N ARG A 187 3.67 17.15 -3.24
CA ARG A 187 4.52 18.34 -3.38
C ARG A 187 3.91 19.57 -2.70
N GLY A 188 4.78 20.44 -2.18
CA GLY A 188 4.39 21.76 -1.66
C GLY A 188 4.67 21.97 -0.16
N GLY A 189 4.99 20.91 0.58
CA GLY A 189 5.46 20.98 1.97
C GLY A 189 6.97 20.80 2.11
N GLU A 190 7.54 21.27 3.22
CA GLU A 190 8.95 21.06 3.60
C GLU A 190 9.17 19.76 4.39
N GLY A 191 8.09 19.06 4.73
CA GLY A 191 8.14 17.80 5.47
C GLY A 191 8.70 16.64 4.65
N PHE A 192 9.45 15.76 5.31
CA PHE A 192 9.78 14.46 4.76
C PHE A 192 8.59 13.51 4.93
N PHE A 193 8.16 12.86 3.85
CA PHE A 193 7.06 11.90 3.87
C PHE A 193 7.60 10.47 3.87
N LEU A 194 7.12 9.67 4.81
CA LEU A 194 7.29 8.21 4.80
C LEU A 194 5.92 7.58 4.55
N THR A 195 5.80 6.79 3.49
CA THR A 195 4.59 5.99 3.23
C THR A 195 4.68 4.67 3.99
N ALA A 196 3.74 4.44 4.90
CA ALA A 196 3.52 3.14 5.51
C ALA A 196 2.38 2.42 4.79
N TRP A 197 2.67 1.28 4.19
CA TRP A 197 1.66 0.42 3.60
C TRP A 197 1.47 -0.83 4.46
N VAL A 198 0.25 -1.02 4.95
CA VAL A 198 -0.07 -2.11 5.88
C VAL A 198 -1.16 -2.99 5.25
N PRO A 199 -0.88 -4.27 5.01
CA PRO A 199 -1.90 -5.18 4.53
C PRO A 199 -2.90 -5.50 5.64
N ILE A 200 -4.20 -5.32 5.37
CA ILE A 200 -5.29 -5.64 6.29
C ILE A 200 -5.79 -7.06 6.02
N GLY A 201 -4.90 -8.03 6.22
CA GLY A 201 -5.10 -9.44 5.90
C GLY A 201 -3.93 -10.06 5.15
N ASP A 202 -4.01 -11.35 4.88
CA ASP A 202 -2.99 -12.07 4.12
C ASP A 202 -3.06 -11.69 2.64
N ILE A 203 -1.89 -11.57 2.01
CA ILE A 203 -1.76 -11.19 0.59
C ILE A 203 -0.85 -12.20 -0.09
N SER A 204 -1.37 -12.82 -1.14
CA SER A 204 -0.57 -13.68 -2.02
C SER A 204 0.28 -12.83 -2.97
N ILE A 205 1.34 -13.42 -3.52
CA ILE A 205 2.18 -12.72 -4.50
C ILE A 205 1.42 -12.24 -5.74
N ASN A 206 0.37 -12.95 -6.13
CA ASN A 206 -0.53 -12.60 -7.23
C ASN A 206 -1.81 -11.86 -6.77
N GLY A 207 -1.90 -11.46 -5.50
CA GLY A 207 -3.09 -10.89 -4.88
C GLY A 207 -3.20 -9.36 -4.99
N GLY A 208 -2.33 -8.69 -5.74
CA GLY A 208 -2.39 -7.23 -5.94
C GLY A 208 -1.80 -6.42 -4.79
N GLY A 209 -0.65 -6.85 -4.24
CA GLY A 209 0.15 -6.09 -3.27
C GLY A 209 1.02 -5.00 -3.91
N LEU A 210 2.09 -4.60 -3.21
CA LEU A 210 3.06 -3.62 -3.71
C LEU A 210 4.18 -4.27 -4.52
N CYS A 211 4.59 -3.60 -5.60
CA CYS A 211 5.79 -3.90 -6.37
C CYS A 211 6.67 -2.65 -6.42
N TYR A 212 7.96 -2.81 -6.12
CA TYR A 212 8.94 -1.72 -6.16
C TYR A 212 9.88 -1.90 -7.35
N LEU A 213 10.26 -0.79 -7.97
CA LEU A 213 11.36 -0.78 -8.93
C LEU A 213 12.67 -0.78 -8.15
N ALA A 214 13.45 -1.87 -8.25
CA ALA A 214 14.75 -1.97 -7.60
C ALA A 214 15.69 -0.85 -8.07
N ASN A 215 16.54 -0.35 -7.16
CA ASN A 215 17.50 0.74 -7.41
C ASN A 215 16.87 2.02 -7.98
N SER A 216 15.60 2.31 -7.62
CA SER A 216 14.87 3.48 -8.12
C SER A 216 15.20 4.79 -7.41
N LEU A 217 15.91 4.76 -6.26
CA LEU A 217 16.25 5.96 -5.50
C LEU A 217 17.00 7.02 -6.33
N PRO A 218 18.13 6.71 -7.00
CA PRO A 218 18.84 7.72 -7.80
C PRO A 218 18.00 8.28 -8.95
N PHE A 219 17.09 7.45 -9.50
CA PHE A 219 16.18 7.87 -10.55
C PHE A 219 15.14 8.88 -10.03
N GLY A 220 14.55 8.60 -8.87
CA GLY A 220 13.64 9.53 -8.19
C GLY A 220 14.31 10.86 -7.83
N GLU A 221 15.53 10.82 -7.29
CA GLU A 221 16.32 12.02 -6.96
C GLU A 221 16.65 12.88 -8.18
N ALA A 222 17.02 12.25 -9.31
CA ALA A 222 17.29 12.94 -10.55
C ALA A 222 16.04 13.65 -11.09
N ILE A 223 14.88 12.99 -11.05
CA ILE A 223 13.60 13.59 -11.44
C ILE A 223 13.26 14.80 -10.56
N GLU A 224 13.40 14.66 -9.24
CA GLU A 224 13.09 15.75 -8.30
C GLU A 224 14.05 16.94 -8.44
N THR A 225 15.33 16.65 -8.70
CA THR A 225 16.35 17.68 -8.95
C THR A 225 16.05 18.47 -10.22
N ASP A 226 15.76 17.80 -11.33
CA ASP A 226 15.38 18.44 -12.60
C ASP A 226 14.09 19.27 -12.44
N PHE A 227 13.07 18.70 -11.79
CA PHE A 227 11.81 19.40 -11.50
C PHE A 227 12.06 20.69 -10.70
N THR A 228 12.84 20.60 -9.61
CA THR A 228 13.14 21.73 -8.73
C THR A 228 13.90 22.83 -9.48
N ALA A 229 14.89 22.44 -10.29
CA ALA A 229 15.63 23.38 -11.12
C ALA A 229 14.71 24.12 -12.09
N ARG A 230 13.84 23.42 -12.83
CA ARG A 230 12.88 24.06 -13.76
C ARG A 230 11.89 24.98 -13.05
N ALA A 231 11.38 24.57 -11.89
CA ALA A 231 10.42 25.36 -11.12
C ALA A 231 11.02 26.69 -10.64
N ALA A 232 12.30 26.72 -10.26
CA ALA A 232 12.99 27.95 -9.88
C ALA A 232 13.05 28.98 -11.03
N HIS A 233 13.28 28.52 -12.26
CA HIS A 233 13.31 29.38 -13.45
C HIS A 233 11.93 29.99 -13.78
N MET A 234 10.83 29.28 -13.48
CA MET A 234 9.48 29.79 -13.71
C MET A 234 9.05 30.84 -12.69
N ARG A 235 9.60 30.80 -11.46
CA ARG A 235 9.31 31.81 -10.41
C ARG A 235 10.08 33.12 -10.60
N GLY A 236 11.17 33.12 -11.38
CA GLY A 236 11.96 34.32 -11.70
C GLY A 236 11.37 35.19 -12.82
N GLY A 237 10.37 34.70 -13.57
CA GLY A 237 9.66 35.43 -14.61
C GLY A 237 8.49 36.23 -14.06
N GLY A 238 8.76 37.24 -13.23
CA GLY A 238 7.73 38.14 -12.73
C GLY A 238 6.96 38.79 -13.88
N CYS A 239 5.64 38.59 -13.90
CA CYS A 239 4.73 39.41 -14.66
C CYS A 239 4.78 40.83 -14.06
N CYS A 240 5.61 41.71 -14.63
CA CYS A 240 5.50 43.13 -14.38
C CYS A 240 4.16 43.60 -14.94
N LEU A 241 3.13 43.67 -14.09
CA LEU A 241 1.95 44.47 -14.41
C LEU A 241 2.44 45.91 -14.61
N PRO A 242 2.22 46.53 -15.78
CA PRO A 242 2.61 47.92 -15.98
C PRO A 242 1.80 48.77 -15.02
N SER A 243 2.49 49.49 -14.14
CA SER A 243 1.91 50.54 -13.33
C SER A 243 1.34 51.61 -14.27
N SER A 244 0.01 51.65 -14.38
CA SER A 244 -0.70 52.70 -15.08
C SER A 244 -0.54 54.03 -14.35
N VAL A 245 -0.11 55.04 -15.12
CA VAL A 245 -0.03 56.47 -14.79
C VAL A 245 -1.41 57.04 -14.50
#